data_AF-A0A938IM62-F1
#
_entry.id   AF-A0A938IM62-F1
#
_cell.length_a   1.000
_cell.length_b   1.000
_cell.length_c   1.000
_cell.angle_alpha   90.00
_cell.angle_beta   90.00
_cell.angle_gamma   90.00
#
_symmetry.space_group_name_H-M   'P 1'
#
loop_
_entity.id
_entity.type
_entity.pdbx_description
1 polymer ?
#
loop_
_entity_poly.entity_id
_entity_poly.type
_entity_poly.pdbx_seq_one_letter_code
_entity_poly.pdbx_strand_id
1 'polypeptide(L)' 'ALDPRRDLAELELDAVLLASPSAARGLARRALLPAALPLACIGPTTVEAARAIPGARILAASEASLDGLLDTLRPPSRT' A
#
# COMPACT_ATOMS: atom_id res chain seq x y z
N ALA A 1 17.88 14.39 -13.76
CA ALA A 1 17.71 14.39 -12.29
C ALA A 1 16.52 13.51 -11.97
N LEU A 2 16.59 12.64 -10.95
CA LEU A 2 15.38 12.01 -10.44
C LEU A 2 14.53 13.12 -9.81
N ASP A 3 13.26 13.20 -10.19
CA ASP A 3 12.28 14.09 -9.56
C ASP A 3 12.28 13.82 -8.05
N PRO A 4 12.38 14.83 -7.16
CA PRO A 4 12.33 14.61 -5.72
C PRO A 4 11.10 13.80 -5.35
N ARG A 5 11.27 12.84 -4.42
CA ARG A 5 10.13 12.08 -3.90
C ARG A 5 9.14 13.04 -3.24
N ARG A 6 7.87 12.92 -3.58
CA ARG A 6 6.78 13.68 -2.97
C ARG A 6 6.50 13.14 -1.57
N ASP A 7 6.49 14.01 -0.57
CA ASP A 7 5.97 13.64 0.74
C ASP A 7 4.44 13.57 0.70
N LEU A 8 3.87 12.43 1.10
CA LEU A 8 2.42 12.23 1.12
C LEU A 8 1.82 12.39 2.52
N ALA A 9 2.60 12.80 3.53
CA ALA A 9 2.10 13.03 4.88
C ALA A 9 0.97 14.09 4.93
N GLU A 10 1.06 15.13 4.10
CA GLU A 10 0.05 16.21 4.03
C GLU A 10 -1.30 15.77 3.47
N LEU A 11 -1.39 14.59 2.85
CA LEU A 11 -2.64 14.08 2.29
C LEU A 11 -3.51 13.35 3.31
N GLU A 12 -2.99 13.12 4.53
CA GLU A 12 -3.73 12.46 5.63
C GLU A 12 -4.41 11.16 5.20
N LEU A 13 -3.71 10.35 4.40
CA LEU A 13 -4.25 9.10 3.85
C LEU A 13 -4.47 8.07 4.97
N ASP A 14 -5.64 7.44 5.00
CA ASP A 14 -5.90 6.29 5.88
C ASP A 14 -5.27 4.99 5.36
N ALA A 15 -5.16 4.85 4.04
CA ALA A 15 -4.62 3.67 3.37
C ALA A 15 -4.26 3.94 1.90
N VAL A 16 -3.48 3.04 1.30
CA VAL A 16 -3.21 2.98 -0.14
C VAL A 16 -3.61 1.61 -0.68
N LEU A 17 -4.35 1.61 -1.79
CA LEU A 17 -4.72 0.40 -2.53
C LEU A 17 -3.74 0.18 -3.69
N LEU A 18 -3.12 -0.99 -3.77
CA LEU A 18 -2.13 -1.37 -4.78
C LEU A 18 -2.64 -2.55 -5.60
N ALA A 19 -3.04 -2.25 -6.84
CA ALA A 19 -3.56 -3.23 -7.80
C ALA A 19 -2.48 -3.91 -8.66
N SER A 20 -1.20 -3.58 -8.47
CA SER A 20 -0.11 -4.22 -9.22
C SER A 20 1.28 -4.02 -8.60
N PRO A 21 2.26 -4.88 -8.94
CA PRO A 21 3.65 -4.68 -8.55
C PRO A 21 4.27 -3.38 -9.12
N SER A 22 3.84 -2.96 -10.31
CA SER A 22 4.34 -1.72 -10.92
C SER A 22 3.85 -0.48 -10.19
N ALA A 23 2.62 -0.47 -9.66
CA ALA A 23 2.10 0.60 -8.81
C ALA A 23 2.92 0.71 -7.51
N ALA A 24 3.19 -0.42 -6.85
CA ALA A 24 4.01 -0.44 -5.63
C ALA A 24 5.44 0.09 -5.87
N ARG A 25 6.09 -0.35 -6.95
CA ARG A 25 7.42 0.14 -7.34
C ARG A 25 7.41 1.62 -7.71
N GLY A 26 6.36 2.08 -8.41
CA GLY A 26 6.17 3.47 -8.75
C GLY A 26 6.04 4.34 -7.50
N LEU A 27 5.23 3.90 -6.54
CA LEU A 27 5.06 4.57 -5.25
C LEU A 27 6.38 4.65 -4.48
N ALA A 28 7.08 3.54 -4.31
CA ALA A 28 8.37 3.49 -3.59
C ALA A 28 9.43 4.46 -4.17
N ARG A 29 9.43 4.63 -5.50
CA ARG A 29 10.36 5.51 -6.21
C ARG A 29 9.98 6.98 -6.13
N ARG A 30 8.69 7.29 -6.03
CA ARG A 30 8.16 8.64 -6.22
C ARG A 30 7.63 9.29 -4.95
N ALA A 31 7.44 8.53 -3.87
CA ALA A 31 6.81 9.03 -2.65
C ALA A 31 7.58 8.67 -1.38
N LEU A 32 7.48 9.55 -0.39
CA LEU A 32 7.70 9.26 1.02
C LEU A 32 6.33 9.04 1.66
N LEU A 33 6.21 7.97 2.45
CA LEU A 33 4.97 7.63 3.14
C LEU A 33 5.15 7.77 4.65
N PRO A 34 4.09 8.16 5.37
CA PRO A 34 4.03 7.99 6.82
C PRO A 34 4.36 6.56 7.26
N ALA A 35 5.06 6.44 8.38
CA ALA A 35 5.28 5.14 9.00
C ALA A 35 3.92 4.49 9.37
N ALA A 36 3.87 3.17 9.30
CA ALA A 36 2.68 2.34 9.55
C ALA A 36 1.47 2.59 8.63
N LEU A 37 1.60 3.43 7.58
CA LEU A 37 0.53 3.62 6.60
C LEU A 37 0.13 2.26 5.99
N PRO A 38 -1.16 1.88 6.00
CA PRO A 38 -1.63 0.63 5.43
C PRO A 38 -1.49 0.59 3.91
N LEU A 39 -0.86 -0.46 3.39
CA LEU A 39 -0.77 -0.76 1.96
C LEU A 39 -1.51 -2.05 1.65
N ALA A 40 -2.73 -1.93 1.14
CA ALA A 40 -3.54 -3.06 0.70
C ALA A 40 -3.07 -3.54 -0.67
N CYS A 41 -2.59 -4.78 -0.75
CA CYS A 41 -2.02 -5.37 -1.95
C CYS A 41 -2.97 -6.41 -2.52
N ILE A 42 -3.30 -6.28 -3.81
CA ILE A 42 -4.27 -7.15 -4.50
C ILE A 42 -3.82 -8.63 -4.62
N GLY A 43 -2.53 -8.91 -4.35
CA GLY A 43 -1.99 -10.25 -4.47
C GLY A 43 -0.50 -10.35 -4.12
N PRO A 44 0.05 -11.57 -4.14
CA PRO A 44 1.37 -11.87 -3.58
C PRO A 44 2.51 -11.15 -4.30
N THR A 45 2.46 -11.00 -5.62
CA THR A 45 3.50 -10.27 -6.36
C THR A 45 3.51 -8.78 -6.04
N THR A 46 2.35 -8.21 -5.69
CA THR A 46 2.23 -6.82 -5.23
C THR A 46 2.75 -6.66 -3.81
N VAL A 47 2.48 -7.63 -2.93
CA VAL A 47 3.07 -7.70 -1.57
C VAL A 47 4.59 -7.67 -1.63
N GLU A 48 5.21 -8.51 -2.46
CA GLU A 48 6.67 -8.53 -2.61
C GLU A 48 7.24 -7.19 -3.08
N ALA A 49 6.55 -6.53 -4.01
CA ALA A 49 6.96 -5.20 -4.45
C ALA A 49 6.78 -4.12 -3.38
N ALA A 50 5.73 -4.21 -2.55
CA ALA A 50 5.45 -3.26 -1.47
C ALA A 50 6.45 -3.34 -0.31
N ARG A 51 7.13 -4.47 -0.10
CA ARG A 51 8.20 -4.63 0.90
C ARG A 51 9.38 -3.67 0.71
N ALA A 52 9.54 -3.09 -0.49
CA ALA A 52 10.54 -2.06 -0.75
C ALA A 52 10.22 -0.69 -0.10
N ILE A 53 9.03 -0.52 0.49
CA ILE A 53 8.58 0.73 1.12
C ILE A 53 8.84 0.63 2.63
N PRO A 54 9.81 1.38 3.18
CA PRO A 54 10.18 1.28 4.58
C PRO A 54 9.04 1.66 5.53
N GLY A 55 8.84 0.88 6.58
CA GLY A 55 7.90 1.19 7.65
C GLY A 55 6.42 1.05 7.30
N ALA A 56 6.07 0.62 6.09
CA ALA A 56 4.68 0.42 5.68
C ALA A 56 4.03 -0.80 6.35
N ARG A 57 2.72 -0.73 6.63
CA ARG A 57 1.93 -1.87 7.11
C ARG A 57 1.31 -2.58 5.91
N ILE A 58 1.90 -3.70 5.49
CA ILE A 58 1.43 -4.45 4.32
C ILE A 58 0.23 -5.32 4.69
N LEU A 59 -0.86 -5.18 3.91
CA LEU A 59 -2.06 -5.98 4.01
C LEU A 59 -2.25 -6.74 2.69
N ALA A 60 -2.53 -8.05 2.76
CA ALA A 60 -2.73 -8.88 1.58
C ALA A 60 -4.21 -9.19 1.41
N ALA A 61 -4.74 -8.91 0.22
CA ALA A 61 -6.08 -9.34 -0.15
C ALA A 61 -6.15 -10.87 -0.24
N SER A 62 -7.29 -11.45 0.14
CA SER A 62 -7.58 -12.89 0.00
C SER A 62 -7.81 -13.29 -1.45
N GLU A 63 -8.27 -12.35 -2.28
CA GLU A 63 -8.56 -12.54 -3.70
C GLU A 63 -8.15 -11.30 -4.51
N ALA A 64 -7.86 -11.51 -5.80
CA ALA A 64 -7.41 -10.46 -6.71
C ALA A 64 -8.58 -9.65 -7.28
N SER A 65 -9.34 -9.01 -6.40
CA SER A 65 -10.51 -8.20 -6.72
C SER A 65 -10.46 -6.86 -5.98
N LEU A 66 -11.35 -5.94 -6.36
CA LEU A 66 -11.56 -4.72 -5.59
C LEU A 66 -12.14 -5.04 -4.20
N ASP A 67 -13.08 -5.97 -4.12
CA ASP A 67 -13.70 -6.38 -2.85
C ASP A 67 -12.67 -6.97 -1.90
N GLY A 68 -11.78 -7.84 -2.39
CA GLY A 68 -10.67 -8.39 -1.62
C GLY A 68 -9.71 -7.34 -1.09
N LEU A 69 -9.46 -6.26 -1.86
CA LEU A 69 -8.69 -5.10 -1.38
C LEU A 69 -9.42 -4.34 -0.27
N LEU A 70 -10.70 -4.05 -0.46
CA LEU A 70 -11.52 -3.32 0.51
C LEU A 70 -11.67 -4.08 1.83
N ASP A 71 -11.79 -5.40 1.76
CA ASP A 71 -11.89 -6.27 2.94
C ASP A 71 -10.63 -6.23 3.81
N THR A 72 -9.44 -5.96 3.24
CA THR A 72 -8.22 -5.78 4.03
C THR A 72 -8.27 -4.57 4.98
N LEU A 73 -9.10 -3.57 4.66
CA LEU A 73 -9.20 -2.32 5.41
C LEU A 73 -10.26 -2.37 6.51
N ARG A 74 -11.09 -3.41 6.54
CA ARG A 74 -12.10 -3.55 7.58
C ARG A 74 -11.43 -3.81 8.93
N PRO A 75 -11.89 -3.17 10.02
CA PRO A 75 -11.41 -3.51 11.35
C PRO A 75 -11.78 -4.97 11.68
N PRO A 76 -10.94 -5.69 12.44
CA PRO A 76 -11.29 -7.02 12.90
C PRO A 76 -12.58 -6.95 13.72
N SER A 77 -13.55 -7.80 13.38
CA SER A 77 -14.77 -7.96 14.17
C SER A 77 -14.38 -8.30 15.61
N ARG A 78 -14.82 -7.48 16.57
CA ARG A 78 -14.67 -7.80 18.00
C ARG A 78 -15.63 -8.95 18.32
N THR A 79 -15.09 -10.16 18.47
CA THR A 79 -15.79 -11.30 19.09
C THR A 79 -15.52 -11.31 20.59
#